data_AF-A0A7S2W790-F1
#
_entry.id   AF-A0A7S2W790-F1
#
_cell.length_a   1.000
_cell.length_b   1.000
_cell.length_c   1.000
_cell.angle_alpha   90.00
_cell.angle_beta   90.00
_cell.angle_gamma   90.00
#
_symmetry.space_group_name_H-M   'P 1'
#
loop_
_entity.id
_entity.type
_entity.pdbx_description
1 polymer ?
#
loop_
_entity_poly.entity_id
_entity_poly.type
_entity_poly.pdbx_seq_one_letter_code
_entity_poly.pdbx_strand_id
1 'polypeptide(L)'
;RNPLYLHAMQLVALMFMGSIAFERIPPEGHHVGLSPELLGISGALLALLMVDNIILVLAYSSSAFYARSWNRTYTAVLASQVLSMTLCHSVPFVWLRAGRVLLVLCKLERFQPTVLAILRTFPRVFTVLLIYAVVVSFYAILGQLLFGNLYKELDIEYTNAFQFSTSKQSEIIRFLRSFVSLFVLTTTENYPGIMYPALLRGNPIVALLFFGSFCILLLYLVMNVVLAATYDGWKNEHSHQLLRLR
;
A
#
# COMPACT_ATOMS: atom_id res chain seq x y z
N ARG A 1 31.87 -14.08 -2.35
CA ARG A 1 31.39 -12.95 -3.18
C ARG A 1 32.12 -11.70 -2.69
N ASN A 2 32.86 -10.99 -3.54
CA ASN A 2 33.61 -9.81 -3.08
C ASN A 2 32.65 -8.72 -2.58
N PRO A 3 32.86 -8.14 -1.38
CA PRO A 3 31.93 -7.19 -0.79
C PRO A 3 31.84 -5.89 -1.60
N LEU A 4 32.94 -5.48 -2.21
CA LEU A 4 33.01 -4.31 -3.11
C LEU A 4 32.04 -4.42 -4.29
N TYR A 5 32.01 -5.58 -4.95
CA TYR A 5 31.12 -5.83 -6.08
C TYR A 5 29.64 -5.82 -5.64
N LEU A 6 29.33 -6.37 -4.47
CA LEU A 6 27.96 -6.35 -3.94
C LEU A 6 27.47 -4.91 -3.69
N HIS A 7 28.31 -4.08 -3.07
CA HIS A 7 27.99 -2.68 -2.83
C HIS A 7 27.87 -1.87 -4.13
N ALA A 8 28.74 -2.13 -5.11
CA ALA A 8 28.63 -1.51 -6.43
C ALA A 8 27.29 -1.82 -7.12
N MET A 9 26.86 -3.08 -7.12
CA MET A 9 25.59 -3.47 -7.73
C MET A 9 24.36 -2.95 -6.96
N GLN A 10 24.46 -2.81 -5.63
CA GLN A 10 23.43 -2.15 -4.82
C GLN A 10 23.31 -0.66 -5.17
N LEU A 11 24.43 0.02 -5.37
CA LEU A 11 24.46 1.43 -5.77
C LEU A 11 23.87 1.62 -7.18
N VAL A 12 24.19 0.74 -8.13
CA VAL A 12 23.57 0.74 -9.48
C VAL A 12 22.05 0.59 -9.39
N ALA A 13 21.56 -0.35 -8.57
CA ALA A 13 20.12 -0.55 -8.38
C ALA A 13 19.45 0.68 -7.74
N LEU A 14 20.10 1.33 -6.78
CA LEU A 14 19.63 2.58 -6.16
C LEU A 14 19.58 3.73 -7.16
N MET A 15 20.62 3.90 -7.98
CA MET A 15 20.64 4.91 -9.05
C MET A 15 19.52 4.68 -10.07
N PHE A 16 19.29 3.42 -10.45
CA PHE A 16 18.21 3.06 -11.36
C PHE A 16 16.82 3.35 -10.77
N MET A 17 16.61 3.07 -9.49
CA MET A 17 15.38 3.45 -8.79
C MET A 17 15.23 4.98 -8.66
N GLY A 18 16.30 5.69 -8.33
CA GLY A 18 16.33 7.15 -8.21
C GLY A 18 16.04 7.89 -9.51
N SER A 19 16.32 7.26 -10.67
CA SER A 19 15.97 7.85 -11.98
C SER A 19 14.47 8.14 -12.14
N ILE A 20 13.58 7.44 -11.40
CA ILE A 20 12.13 7.72 -11.41
C ILE A 20 11.84 9.16 -10.99
N ALA A 21 12.58 9.71 -10.02
CA ALA A 21 12.33 11.06 -9.51
C ALA A 21 12.52 12.16 -10.58
N PHE A 22 13.31 11.86 -11.61
CA PHE A 22 13.59 12.76 -12.72
C PHE A 22 12.71 12.49 -13.94
N GLU A 23 11.90 11.43 -13.92
CA GLU A 23 10.88 11.20 -14.94
C GLU A 23 9.75 12.21 -14.73
N ARG A 24 9.60 13.16 -15.67
CA ARG A 24 8.44 14.06 -15.65
C ARG A 24 7.19 13.23 -15.92
N ILE A 25 6.25 13.20 -14.98
CA ILE A 25 4.90 12.70 -15.22
C ILE A 25 4.14 13.86 -15.87
N PRO A 26 3.86 13.82 -17.19
CA PRO A 26 3.12 14.92 -17.82
C PRO A 26 1.68 14.94 -17.28
N PRO A 27 1.12 16.12 -16.95
CA PRO A 27 -0.30 16.25 -16.73
C PRO A 27 -1.03 15.98 -18.05
N GLU A 28 -1.85 14.93 -18.06
CA GLU A 28 -2.82 14.53 -19.08
C GLU A 28 -2.36 14.53 -20.57
N GLY A 29 -2.27 13.32 -21.13
CA GLY A 29 -2.45 13.09 -22.57
C GLY A 29 -1.26 13.30 -23.49
N HIS A 30 -0.11 13.78 -23.01
CA HIS A 30 1.12 13.80 -23.80
C HIS A 30 2.03 12.65 -23.38
N HIS A 31 2.66 11.99 -24.37
CA HIS A 31 3.60 10.89 -24.19
C HIS A 31 4.54 11.17 -23.01
N VAL A 32 4.82 10.15 -22.19
CA VAL A 32 5.78 10.26 -21.09
C VAL A 32 7.15 10.60 -21.69
N GLY A 33 7.45 11.89 -21.75
CA GLY A 33 8.69 12.41 -22.30
C GLY A 33 9.77 12.25 -21.26
N LEU A 34 10.48 11.12 -21.30
CA LEU A 34 11.85 11.12 -20.78
C LEU A 34 12.66 12.09 -21.64
N SER A 35 13.47 12.93 -21.00
CA SER A 35 14.56 13.57 -21.74
C SER A 35 15.39 12.46 -22.39
N PRO A 36 15.80 12.61 -23.67
CA PRO A 36 16.50 11.55 -24.40
C PRO A 36 17.76 11.07 -23.65
N GLU A 37 18.41 11.99 -22.93
CA GLU A 37 19.56 11.72 -22.07
C GLU A 37 19.22 10.81 -20.87
N LEU A 38 18.11 11.07 -20.17
CA LEU A 38 17.70 10.26 -19.01
C LEU A 38 17.24 8.86 -19.43
N LEU A 39 16.61 8.74 -20.61
CA LEU A 39 16.26 7.43 -21.19
C LEU A 39 17.50 6.60 -21.48
N GLY A 40 18.54 7.22 -22.05
CA GLY A 40 19.83 6.56 -22.29
C GLY A 40 20.48 6.08 -20.99
N ILE A 41 20.54 6.95 -19.96
CA ILE A 41 21.15 6.60 -18.66
C ILE A 41 20.38 5.47 -17.97
N SER A 42 19.05 5.57 -17.89
CA SER A 42 18.22 4.54 -17.26
C SER A 42 18.28 3.21 -18.02
N GLY A 43 18.31 3.25 -19.36
CA GLY A 43 18.53 2.08 -20.20
C GLY A 43 19.89 1.42 -19.98
N ALA A 44 20.96 2.22 -19.85
CA ALA A 44 22.30 1.71 -19.56
C ALA A 44 22.39 1.04 -18.17
N LEU A 45 21.78 1.64 -17.14
CA LEU A 45 21.72 1.05 -15.80
C LEU A 45 20.91 -0.26 -15.80
N LEU A 46 19.80 -0.31 -16.54
CA LEU A 46 19.01 -1.54 -16.69
C LEU A 46 19.81 -2.63 -17.41
N ALA A 47 20.53 -2.27 -18.49
CA ALA A 47 21.39 -3.21 -19.21
C ALA A 47 22.48 -3.79 -18.29
N LEU A 48 23.11 -2.96 -17.45
CA LEU A 48 24.09 -3.42 -16.47
C LEU A 48 23.49 -4.44 -15.48
N LEU A 49 22.28 -4.19 -14.98
CA LEU A 49 21.55 -5.11 -14.09
C LEU A 49 21.12 -6.41 -14.81
N MET A 50 20.78 -6.33 -16.10
CA MET A 50 20.48 -7.50 -16.94
C MET A 50 21.71 -8.38 -17.14
N VAL A 51 22.83 -7.78 -17.52
CA VAL A 51 24.11 -8.48 -17.67
C VAL A 51 24.51 -9.12 -16.34
N ASP A 52 24.39 -8.40 -15.23
CA ASP A 52 24.63 -8.92 -13.89
C ASP A 52 23.76 -10.15 -13.57
N ASN A 53 22.45 -10.09 -13.89
CA ASN A 53 21.55 -11.23 -13.69
C ASN A 53 21.97 -12.44 -14.54
N ILE A 54 22.30 -12.23 -15.81
CA ILE A 54 22.73 -13.30 -16.73
C ILE A 54 24.00 -13.98 -16.21
N ILE A 55 25.01 -13.18 -15.79
CA ILE A 55 26.25 -13.71 -15.20
C ILE A 55 25.94 -14.58 -13.98
N LEU A 56 25.03 -14.13 -13.10
CA LEU A 56 24.64 -14.88 -11.91
C LEU A 56 23.89 -16.18 -12.24
N VAL A 57 23.02 -16.19 -13.25
CA VAL A 57 22.33 -17.41 -13.70
C VAL A 57 23.34 -18.42 -14.26
N LEU A 58 24.30 -17.96 -15.05
CA LEU A 58 25.34 -18.82 -15.61
C LEU A 58 26.29 -19.36 -14.53
N ALA A 59 26.64 -18.54 -13.54
CA ALA A 59 27.57 -18.92 -12.47
C ALA A 59 26.99 -19.96 -11.48
N TYR A 60 25.70 -19.87 -11.16
CA TYR A 60 25.07 -20.73 -10.14
C TYR A 60 24.31 -21.94 -10.71
N SER A 61 24.23 -22.11 -12.04
CA SER A 61 23.26 -22.98 -12.72
C SER A 61 21.81 -22.52 -12.54
N SER A 62 20.99 -22.65 -13.59
CA SER A 62 19.63 -22.08 -13.65
C SER A 62 18.71 -22.62 -12.56
N SER A 63 18.74 -23.93 -12.31
CA SER A 63 17.90 -24.57 -11.29
C SER A 63 18.24 -24.13 -9.87
N ALA A 64 19.53 -24.05 -9.54
CA ALA A 64 19.98 -23.63 -8.22
C ALA A 64 19.82 -22.11 -8.00
N PHE A 65 19.98 -21.29 -9.05
CA PHE A 65 19.73 -19.85 -8.97
C PHE A 65 18.27 -19.54 -8.63
N TYR A 66 17.31 -20.21 -9.30
CA TYR A 66 15.87 -19.98 -9.10
C TYR A 66 15.25 -20.74 -7.92
N ALA A 67 16.01 -21.60 -7.24
CA ALA A 67 15.56 -22.21 -5.99
C ALA A 67 15.28 -21.16 -4.90
N ARG A 68 16.03 -20.05 -4.89
CA ARG A 68 15.82 -18.93 -3.95
C ARG A 68 14.69 -18.02 -4.46
N SER A 69 13.62 -17.86 -3.68
CA SER A 69 12.47 -17.01 -4.05
C SER A 69 12.86 -15.57 -4.41
N TRP A 70 13.82 -14.97 -3.71
CA TRP A 70 14.30 -13.61 -3.98
C TRP A 70 14.95 -13.43 -5.35
N ASN A 71 15.60 -14.49 -5.86
CA ASN A 71 16.21 -14.47 -7.18
C ASN A 71 15.13 -14.56 -8.28
N ARG A 72 14.07 -15.34 -8.05
CA ARG A 72 12.89 -15.37 -8.95
C ARG A 72 12.19 -14.02 -9.01
N THR A 73 11.93 -13.39 -7.85
CA THR A 73 11.29 -12.07 -7.80
C THR A 73 12.17 -11.01 -8.46
N TYR A 74 13.49 -11.07 -8.26
CA TYR A 74 14.43 -10.15 -8.90
C TYR A 74 14.37 -10.25 -10.42
N THR A 75 14.50 -11.45 -11.00
CA THR A 75 14.43 -11.64 -12.46
C THR A 75 13.06 -11.26 -13.02
N ALA A 76 11.96 -11.57 -12.33
CA ALA A 76 10.61 -11.21 -12.77
C ALA A 76 10.40 -9.68 -12.83
N VAL A 77 10.83 -8.96 -11.78
CA VAL A 77 10.75 -7.50 -11.75
C VAL A 77 11.68 -6.89 -12.79
N LEU A 78 12.88 -7.45 -12.98
CA LEU A 78 13.82 -6.98 -14.00
C LEU A 78 13.23 -7.10 -15.41
N ALA A 79 12.61 -8.25 -15.72
CA ALA A 79 11.88 -8.45 -16.98
C ALA A 79 10.70 -7.48 -17.12
N SER A 80 9.99 -7.17 -16.02
CA SER A 80 8.91 -6.19 -16.03
C SER A 80 9.42 -4.77 -16.34
N GLN A 81 10.65 -4.42 -15.94
CA GLN A 81 11.27 -3.13 -16.29
C GLN A 81 11.66 -3.06 -17.76
N VAL A 82 12.20 -4.15 -18.31
CA VAL A 82 12.49 -4.24 -19.75
C VAL A 82 11.21 -4.04 -20.55
N LEU A 83 10.15 -4.75 -20.17
CA LEU A 83 8.82 -4.60 -20.78
C LEU A 83 8.30 -3.17 -20.68
N SER A 84 8.47 -2.54 -19.52
CA SER A 84 8.08 -1.14 -19.30
C SER A 84 8.83 -0.17 -20.22
N MET A 85 10.11 -0.43 -20.52
CA MET A 85 10.89 0.43 -21.42
C MET A 85 10.53 0.18 -22.89
N THR A 86 10.33 -1.08 -23.30
CA THR A 86 9.96 -1.40 -24.68
C THR A 86 8.54 -0.92 -25.03
N LEU A 87 7.60 -1.00 -24.08
CA LEU A 87 6.21 -0.58 -24.28
C LEU A 87 5.95 0.89 -23.94
N CYS A 88 6.97 1.66 -23.58
CA CYS A 88 6.83 3.07 -23.21
C CYS A 88 6.21 3.93 -24.33
N HIS A 89 6.33 3.50 -25.59
CA HIS A 89 5.78 4.20 -26.74
C HIS A 89 4.26 4.00 -26.93
N SER A 90 3.72 2.86 -26.47
CA SER A 90 2.34 2.46 -26.79
C SER A 90 1.39 2.54 -25.60
N VAL A 91 1.86 2.26 -24.38
CA VAL A 91 1.01 2.23 -23.17
C VAL A 91 1.78 2.77 -21.95
N PRO A 92 1.24 3.75 -21.20
CA PRO A 92 1.89 4.26 -20.00
C PRO A 92 1.67 3.30 -18.82
N PHE A 93 2.46 2.23 -18.73
CA PHE A 93 2.49 1.35 -17.56
C PHE A 93 3.26 1.98 -16.39
N VAL A 94 2.73 3.06 -15.81
CA VAL A 94 3.35 3.78 -14.68
C VAL A 94 3.60 2.85 -13.48
N TRP A 95 2.68 1.91 -13.23
CA TRP A 95 2.78 0.94 -12.14
C TRP A 95 3.99 0.01 -12.24
N LEU A 96 4.44 -0.34 -13.45
CA LEU A 96 5.64 -1.16 -13.62
C LEU A 96 6.88 -0.43 -13.09
N ARG A 97 6.92 0.90 -13.19
CA ARG A 97 8.04 1.71 -12.71
C ARG A 97 8.14 1.70 -11.19
N ALA A 98 7.01 1.70 -10.48
CA ALA A 98 7.01 1.53 -9.01
C ALA A 98 7.68 0.21 -8.56
N GLY A 99 7.70 -0.81 -9.44
CA GLY A 99 8.42 -2.06 -9.24
C GLY A 99 9.94 -1.91 -9.07
N ARG A 100 10.57 -0.80 -9.47
CA ARG A 100 12.02 -0.57 -9.27
C ARG A 100 12.42 -0.60 -7.79
N VAL A 101 11.52 -0.21 -6.88
CA VAL A 101 11.75 -0.30 -5.43
C VAL A 101 11.98 -1.75 -4.99
N LEU A 102 11.26 -2.70 -5.61
CA LEU A 102 11.41 -4.12 -5.32
C LEU A 102 12.77 -4.68 -5.79
N LEU A 103 13.38 -4.12 -6.85
CA LEU A 103 14.72 -4.51 -7.29
C LEU A 103 15.78 -4.20 -6.23
N VAL A 104 15.71 -3.00 -5.65
CA VAL A 104 16.60 -2.56 -4.57
C VAL A 104 16.45 -3.50 -3.38
N LEU A 105 15.21 -3.79 -2.99
CA LEU A 105 14.92 -4.72 -1.90
C LEU A 105 15.50 -6.13 -2.16
N CYS A 106 15.38 -6.64 -3.38
CA CYS A 106 15.95 -7.94 -3.74
C CYS A 106 17.48 -7.97 -3.64
N LYS A 107 18.18 -6.86 -3.92
CA LYS A 107 19.65 -6.75 -3.80
C LYS A 107 20.13 -6.49 -2.36
N LEU A 108 19.28 -5.95 -1.51
CA LEU A 108 19.53 -5.69 -0.09
C LEU A 108 19.33 -6.96 0.75
N GLU A 109 20.21 -7.95 0.58
CA GLU A 109 20.09 -9.27 1.24
C GLU A 109 19.94 -9.20 2.77
N ARG A 110 20.54 -8.19 3.41
CA ARG A 110 20.45 -7.96 4.86
C ARG A 110 19.04 -7.57 5.34
N PHE A 111 18.24 -6.94 4.49
CA PHE A 111 16.89 -6.46 4.83
C PHE A 111 15.79 -7.46 4.47
N GLN A 112 16.09 -8.46 3.65
CA GLN A 112 15.14 -9.50 3.23
C GLN A 112 14.44 -10.21 4.41
N PRO A 113 15.14 -10.64 5.49
CA PRO A 113 14.49 -11.29 6.62
C PRO A 113 13.52 -10.35 7.35
N THR A 114 13.87 -9.07 7.48
CA THR A 114 13.04 -8.05 8.12
C THR A 114 11.75 -7.82 7.33
N VAL A 115 11.85 -7.66 6.00
CA VAL A 115 10.65 -7.51 5.16
C VAL A 115 9.79 -8.76 5.19
N LEU A 116 10.40 -9.95 5.15
CA LEU A 116 9.65 -11.19 5.27
C LEU A 116 8.97 -11.32 6.63
N ALA A 117 9.59 -10.86 7.72
CA ALA A 117 8.99 -10.83 9.04
C ALA A 117 7.77 -9.89 9.09
N ILE A 118 7.85 -8.72 8.46
CA ILE A 118 6.72 -7.79 8.32
C ILE A 118 5.60 -8.42 7.47
N LEU A 119 5.92 -9.02 6.32
CA LEU A 119 4.92 -9.68 5.49
C LEU A 119 4.28 -10.89 6.16
N ARG A 120 5.00 -11.58 7.06
CA ARG A 120 4.44 -12.67 7.87
C ARG A 120 3.45 -12.19 8.92
N THR A 121 3.47 -10.92 9.33
CA THR A 121 2.46 -10.37 10.26
C THR A 121 1.17 -9.98 9.53
N PHE A 122 1.23 -9.74 8.22
CA PHE A 122 0.09 -9.32 7.40
C PHE A 122 -1.15 -10.21 7.53
N PRO A 123 -1.09 -11.55 7.52
CA PRO A 123 -2.29 -12.40 7.66
C PRO A 123 -3.02 -12.20 9.00
N ARG A 124 -2.28 -11.97 10.09
CA ARG A 124 -2.86 -11.72 11.41
C ARG A 124 -3.56 -10.35 11.43
N VAL A 125 -2.91 -9.33 10.88
CA VAL A 125 -3.48 -7.99 10.73
C VAL A 125 -4.71 -8.00 9.81
N PHE A 126 -4.71 -8.83 8.77
CA PHE A 126 -5.85 -8.94 7.84
C PHE A 126 -7.13 -9.43 8.53
N THR A 127 -7.02 -10.38 9.46
CA THR A 127 -8.18 -10.90 10.20
C THR A 127 -8.85 -9.80 11.02
N VAL A 128 -8.03 -9.01 11.71
CA VAL A 128 -8.46 -7.83 12.46
C VAL A 128 -9.07 -6.78 11.55
N LEU A 129 -8.41 -6.49 10.43
CA LEU A 129 -8.86 -5.51 9.44
C LEU A 129 -10.22 -5.90 8.87
N LEU A 130 -10.50 -7.20 8.72
CA LEU A 130 -11.79 -7.70 8.27
C LEU A 130 -12.90 -7.41 9.29
N ILE A 131 -12.65 -7.64 10.59
CA ILE A 131 -13.62 -7.30 11.65
C ILE A 131 -13.88 -5.78 11.67
N TYR A 132 -12.80 -4.98 11.61
CA TYR A 132 -12.89 -3.54 11.48
C TYR A 132 -13.74 -3.13 10.26
N ALA A 133 -13.46 -3.72 9.09
CA ALA A 133 -14.18 -3.43 7.86
C ALA A 133 -15.67 -3.77 7.99
N VAL A 134 -16.06 -4.88 8.63
CA VAL A 134 -17.47 -5.24 8.85
C VAL A 134 -18.17 -4.19 9.72
N VAL A 135 -17.55 -3.80 10.83
CA VAL A 135 -18.07 -2.77 11.74
C VAL A 135 -18.24 -1.43 11.02
N VAL A 136 -17.21 -0.97 10.31
CA VAL A 136 -17.25 0.29 9.58
C VAL A 136 -18.28 0.23 8.45
N SER A 137 -18.46 -0.91 7.81
CA SER A 137 -19.49 -1.11 6.77
C SER A 137 -20.89 -0.92 7.34
N PHE A 138 -21.16 -1.48 8.53
CA PHE A 138 -22.44 -1.29 9.22
C PHE A 138 -22.70 0.21 9.49
N TYR A 139 -21.74 0.92 10.07
CA TYR A 139 -21.86 2.36 10.31
C TYR A 139 -21.92 3.18 9.02
N ALA A 140 -21.27 2.75 7.94
CA ALA A 140 -21.31 3.43 6.66
C ALA A 140 -22.73 3.42 6.07
N ILE A 141 -23.41 2.26 6.11
CA ILE A 141 -24.80 2.12 5.66
C ILE A 141 -25.73 2.91 6.59
N LEU A 142 -25.54 2.80 7.91
CA LEU A 142 -26.35 3.53 8.88
C LEU A 142 -26.19 5.06 8.73
N GLY A 143 -24.98 5.54 8.50
CA GLY A 143 -24.69 6.96 8.28
C GLY A 143 -25.31 7.49 6.98
N GLN A 144 -25.33 6.70 5.91
CA GLN A 144 -26.08 7.05 4.71
C GLN A 144 -27.58 7.19 4.99
N LEU A 145 -28.16 6.24 5.73
CA LEU A 145 -29.57 6.25 6.05
C LEU A 145 -29.96 7.46 6.93
N LEU A 146 -29.11 7.82 7.90
CA LEU A 146 -29.39 8.90 8.85
C LEU A 146 -29.08 10.29 8.29
N PHE A 147 -27.96 10.42 7.56
CA PHE A 147 -27.42 11.74 7.21
C PHE A 147 -27.36 12.00 5.71
N GLY A 148 -27.66 11.04 4.85
CA GLY A 148 -27.30 11.16 3.44
C GLY A 148 -27.97 12.30 2.66
N ASN A 149 -29.13 12.78 3.12
CA ASN A 149 -29.77 13.99 2.57
C ASN A 149 -29.10 15.28 3.08
N LEU A 150 -28.58 15.29 4.30
CA LEU A 150 -27.95 16.48 4.91
C LEU A 150 -26.64 16.84 4.22
N TYR A 151 -25.92 15.83 3.72
CA TYR A 151 -24.63 15.96 3.04
C TYR A 151 -24.78 16.20 1.52
N LYS A 152 -26.01 16.29 1.00
CA LYS A 152 -26.27 16.45 -0.44
C LYS A 152 -25.83 17.80 -1.00
N GLU A 153 -25.83 18.84 -0.19
CA GLU A 153 -25.58 20.23 -0.59
C GLU A 153 -24.26 20.78 -0.05
N LEU A 154 -23.39 19.90 0.47
CA LEU A 154 -22.08 20.30 0.95
C LEU A 154 -21.04 20.05 -0.13
N ASP A 155 -20.64 21.12 -0.79
CA ASP A 155 -19.52 21.12 -1.75
C ASP A 155 -18.19 21.34 -0.99
N ILE A 156 -17.97 20.52 0.04
CA ILE A 156 -16.67 20.52 0.74
C ILE A 156 -15.73 19.62 -0.06
N GLU A 157 -14.65 20.22 -0.55
CA GLU A 157 -13.59 19.63 -1.35
C GLU A 157 -13.07 18.27 -0.80
N TYR A 158 -13.29 18.00 0.49
CA TYR A 158 -12.73 16.85 1.19
C TYR A 158 -13.69 15.76 1.62
N THR A 159 -15.03 15.89 1.51
CA THR A 159 -15.86 14.70 1.75
C THR A 159 -17.31 14.87 1.27
N ASN A 160 -17.64 14.24 0.14
CA ASN A 160 -19.03 13.83 -0.15
C ASN A 160 -19.44 12.67 0.79
N ALA A 161 -19.11 12.77 2.08
CA ALA A 161 -19.38 11.78 3.11
C ALA A 161 -20.87 11.53 3.19
N PHE A 162 -21.29 10.25 3.22
CA PHE A 162 -22.70 9.85 3.33
C PHE A 162 -23.65 10.37 2.23
N GLN A 163 -23.17 11.17 1.26
CA GLN A 163 -24.00 11.85 0.28
C GLN A 163 -24.77 10.86 -0.63
N PHE A 164 -26.07 11.11 -0.78
CA PHE A 164 -26.84 10.58 -1.91
C PHE A 164 -26.54 11.43 -3.16
N SER A 165 -25.64 10.96 -4.03
CA SER A 165 -25.57 11.50 -5.38
C SER A 165 -26.81 11.04 -6.15
N THR A 166 -27.48 11.98 -6.82
CA THR A 166 -28.64 11.70 -7.69
C THR A 166 -28.23 11.11 -9.04
N SER A 167 -26.92 11.10 -9.36
CA SER A 167 -26.42 10.44 -10.56
C SER A 167 -26.42 8.91 -10.38
N LYS A 168 -26.72 8.19 -11.47
CA LYS A 168 -26.75 6.71 -11.58
C LYS A 168 -25.37 6.03 -11.38
N GLN A 169 -24.45 6.66 -10.65
CA GLN A 169 -23.16 6.10 -10.29
C GLN A 169 -23.37 5.09 -9.15
N SER A 170 -23.02 3.84 -9.46
CA SER A 170 -23.12 2.62 -8.67
C SER A 170 -23.18 2.80 -7.15
N GLU A 171 -24.16 2.14 -6.51
CA GLU A 171 -24.31 2.01 -5.05
C GLU A 171 -22.99 1.72 -4.31
N ILE A 172 -22.09 0.98 -4.96
CA ILE A 172 -20.75 0.65 -4.46
C ILE A 172 -19.91 1.92 -4.20
N ILE A 173 -19.93 2.91 -5.10
CA ILE A 173 -19.16 4.15 -4.93
C ILE A 173 -19.70 4.96 -3.76
N ARG A 174 -21.03 4.97 -3.55
CA ARG A 174 -21.68 5.66 -2.42
C ARG A 174 -21.27 5.02 -1.09
N PHE A 175 -21.34 3.69 -1.04
CA PHE A 175 -20.84 2.89 0.08
C PHE A 175 -19.37 3.15 0.38
N LEU A 176 -18.49 2.99 -0.62
CA LEU A 176 -17.05 3.18 -0.45
C LEU A 176 -16.71 4.59 0.04
N ARG A 177 -17.42 5.60 -0.42
CA ARG A 177 -17.19 6.97 0.05
C ARG A 177 -17.56 7.16 1.51
N SER A 178 -18.68 6.59 1.94
CA SER A 178 -19.10 6.62 3.35
C SER A 178 -18.14 5.81 4.23
N PHE A 179 -17.68 4.66 3.72
CA PHE A 179 -16.66 3.84 4.36
C PHE A 179 -15.34 4.61 4.54
N VAL A 180 -14.83 5.26 3.49
CA VAL A 180 -13.60 6.06 3.54
C VAL A 180 -13.76 7.23 4.50
N SER A 181 -14.93 7.87 4.55
CA SER A 181 -15.19 8.96 5.50
C SER A 181 -15.08 8.48 6.95
N LEU A 182 -15.66 7.33 7.27
CA LEU A 182 -15.52 6.72 8.61
C LEU A 182 -14.10 6.21 8.90
N PHE A 183 -13.36 5.80 7.87
CA PHE A 183 -11.94 5.48 7.98
C PHE A 183 -11.10 6.72 8.32
N VAL A 184 -11.35 7.86 7.68
CA VAL A 184 -10.72 9.14 8.01
C VAL A 184 -11.08 9.58 9.43
N LEU A 185 -12.35 9.40 9.83
CA LEU A 185 -12.77 9.64 11.22
C LEU A 185 -12.01 8.74 12.22
N THR A 186 -11.73 7.49 11.83
CA THR A 186 -10.95 6.53 12.63
C THR A 186 -9.50 6.98 12.82
N THR A 187 -8.88 7.60 11.81
CA THR A 187 -7.53 8.15 11.93
C THR A 187 -7.49 9.49 12.67
N THR A 188 -8.64 9.98 13.16
CA THR A 188 -8.83 11.29 13.80
C THR A 188 -8.47 12.48 12.91
N GLU A 189 -8.29 12.23 11.61
CA GLU A 189 -7.97 13.26 10.64
C GLU A 189 -9.25 13.91 10.13
N ASN A 190 -9.27 15.23 10.02
CA ASN A 190 -10.39 15.98 9.44
C ASN A 190 -11.79 15.59 10.00
N TYR A 191 -11.85 15.10 11.25
CA TYR A 191 -13.11 14.73 11.91
C TYR A 191 -14.15 15.86 11.94
N PRO A 192 -13.79 17.17 12.06
CA PRO A 192 -14.80 18.22 12.08
C PRO A 192 -15.54 18.35 10.75
N GLY A 193 -14.85 18.14 9.62
CA GLY A 193 -15.47 18.18 8.30
C GLY A 193 -16.52 17.08 8.09
N ILE A 194 -16.34 15.94 8.75
CA ILE A 194 -17.28 14.82 8.70
C ILE A 194 -18.38 14.96 9.75
N MET A 195 -18.09 15.45 10.96
CA MET A 195 -19.06 15.45 12.07
C MET A 195 -19.95 16.71 12.13
N TYR A 196 -19.39 17.90 11.83
CA TYR A 196 -20.14 19.15 11.96
C TYR A 196 -21.39 19.24 11.08
N PRO A 197 -21.40 18.78 9.82
CA PRO A 197 -22.60 18.90 9.00
C PRO A 197 -23.79 18.12 9.57
N ALA A 198 -23.56 16.93 10.13
CA ALA A 198 -24.58 16.15 10.82
C ALA A 198 -25.06 16.80 12.13
N LEU A 199 -24.16 17.43 12.89
CA LEU A 199 -24.49 18.10 14.15
C LEU A 199 -25.28 19.41 13.94
N LEU A 200 -24.93 20.18 12.90
CA LEU A 200 -25.50 21.50 12.65
C LEU A 200 -26.78 21.46 11.79
N ARG A 201 -26.81 20.59 10.77
CA ARG A 201 -27.97 20.50 9.85
C ARG A 201 -28.97 19.41 10.26
N GLY A 202 -28.52 18.41 11.00
CA GLY A 202 -29.34 17.28 11.46
C GLY A 202 -29.80 17.42 12.90
N ASN A 203 -30.27 16.31 13.48
CA ASN A 203 -30.55 16.24 14.90
C ASN A 203 -29.23 16.03 15.68
N PRO A 204 -28.81 16.97 16.54
CA PRO A 204 -27.50 16.90 17.20
C PRO A 204 -27.38 15.72 18.16
N ILE A 205 -28.48 15.27 18.75
CA ILE A 205 -28.49 14.12 19.66
C ILE A 205 -28.26 12.83 18.87
N VAL A 206 -28.93 12.66 17.72
CA VAL A 206 -28.74 11.49 16.85
C VAL A 206 -27.32 11.47 16.28
N ALA A 207 -26.80 12.62 15.85
CA ALA A 207 -25.43 12.75 15.39
C ALA A 207 -24.42 12.39 16.51
N LEU A 208 -24.60 12.94 17.70
CA LEU A 208 -23.74 12.65 18.85
C LEU A 208 -23.76 11.16 19.23
N LEU A 209 -24.95 10.54 19.24
CA LEU A 209 -25.07 9.10 19.52
C LEU A 209 -24.42 8.25 18.44
N PHE A 210 -24.61 8.59 17.15
CA PHE A 210 -23.99 7.87 16.04
C PHE A 210 -22.47 7.94 16.09
N PHE A 211 -21.89 9.16 16.12
CA PHE A 211 -20.44 9.32 16.12
C PHE A 211 -19.82 8.91 17.44
N GLY A 212 -20.49 9.17 18.57
CA GLY A 212 -20.05 8.74 19.89
C GLY A 212 -19.98 7.22 20.02
N SER A 213 -21.04 6.52 19.61
CA SER A 213 -21.04 5.05 19.61
C SER A 213 -20.02 4.45 18.65
N PHE A 214 -19.84 5.05 17.46
CA PHE A 214 -18.79 4.67 16.51
C PHE A 214 -17.39 4.81 17.14
N CYS A 215 -17.08 5.96 17.74
CA CYS A 215 -15.78 6.22 18.35
C CYS A 215 -15.52 5.31 19.56
N ILE A 216 -16.51 5.08 20.43
CA ILE A 216 -16.36 4.18 21.58
C ILE A 216 -16.10 2.75 21.11
N LEU A 217 -16.89 2.27 20.15
CA LEU A 217 -16.76 0.92 19.62
C LEU A 217 -15.41 0.75 18.91
N LEU A 218 -14.96 1.76 18.17
CA LEU A 218 -13.64 1.79 17.54
C LEU A 218 -12.52 1.74 18.58
N LEU A 219 -12.56 2.57 19.62
CA LEU A 219 -11.56 2.58 20.69
C LEU A 219 -11.50 1.21 21.38
N TYR A 220 -12.65 0.60 21.66
CA TYR A 220 -12.71 -0.74 22.26
C TYR A 220 -12.16 -1.81 21.32
N LEU A 221 -12.54 -1.77 20.04
CA LEU A 221 -12.10 -2.74 19.03
C LEU A 221 -10.59 -2.64 18.78
N VAL A 222 -10.06 -1.43 18.58
CA VAL A 222 -8.62 -1.21 18.35
C VAL A 222 -7.81 -1.63 19.57
N MET A 223 -8.23 -1.29 20.79
CA MET A 223 -7.50 -1.68 22.01
C MET A 223 -7.52 -3.19 22.24
N ASN A 224 -8.66 -3.86 22.02
CA ASN A 224 -8.76 -5.31 22.15
C ASN A 224 -7.91 -6.04 21.09
N VAL A 225 -7.83 -5.48 19.89
CA VAL A 225 -6.98 -5.98 18.81
C VAL A 225 -5.50 -5.85 19.14
N VAL A 226 -5.06 -4.68 19.61
CA VAL A 226 -3.66 -4.46 20.01
C VAL A 226 -3.29 -5.38 21.16
N LEU A 227 -4.18 -5.54 22.15
CA LEU A 227 -3.98 -6.48 23.25
C LEU A 227 -3.85 -7.92 22.76
N ALA A 228 -4.76 -8.38 21.88
CA ALA A 228 -4.71 -9.73 21.35
C ALA A 228 -3.41 -9.99 20.55
N ALA A 229 -3.01 -9.04 19.70
CA ALA A 229 -1.78 -9.16 18.91
C ALA A 229 -0.52 -9.18 19.80
N THR A 230 -0.45 -8.31 20.82
CA THR A 230 0.66 -8.28 21.77
C THR A 230 0.67 -9.54 22.65
N TYR A 231 -0.50 -10.01 23.09
CA TYR A 231 -0.64 -11.25 23.86
C TYR A 231 -0.21 -12.48 23.08
N ASP A 232 -0.64 -12.62 21.82
CA ASP A 232 -0.20 -13.72 20.96
C ASP A 232 1.30 -13.67 20.68
N GLY A 233 1.88 -12.47 20.55
CA GLY A 233 3.32 -12.27 20.48
C GLY A 233 4.04 -12.81 21.74
N TRP A 234 3.60 -12.35 22.91
CA TRP A 234 4.15 -12.78 24.20
C TRP A 234 4.00 -14.28 24.43
N LYS A 235 2.82 -14.84 24.14
CA LYS A 235 2.52 -16.26 24.32
C LYS A 235 3.41 -17.16 23.47
N ASN A 236 3.65 -16.78 22.20
CA ASN A 236 4.52 -17.55 21.31
C ASN A 236 5.98 -17.55 21.81
N GLU A 237 6.49 -16.41 22.26
CA GLU A 237 7.86 -16.32 22.80
C GLU A 237 8.00 -17.12 24.10
N HIS A 238 7.03 -17.00 25.02
CA HIS A 238 7.02 -17.74 26.27
C HIS A 238 6.95 -19.26 26.04
N SER A 239 6.15 -19.70 25.05
CA SER A 239 6.07 -21.12 24.67
C SER A 239 7.40 -21.64 24.13
N HIS A 240 8.11 -20.85 23.31
CA HIS A 240 9.44 -21.21 22.82
C HIS A 240 10.49 -21.28 23.93
N GLN A 241 10.41 -20.41 24.94
CA GLN A 241 11.28 -20.46 26.11
C GLN A 241 11.06 -21.73 26.93
N LEU A 242 9.80 -22.11 27.16
CA LEU A 242 9.47 -23.36 27.87
C LEU A 242 9.95 -24.61 27.13
N LEU A 243 9.89 -24.62 25.79
CA LEU A 243 10.42 -25.72 24.97
C LEU A 243 11.96 -25.80 24.97
N ARG A 244 12.67 -24.70 25.25
CA ARG A 244 14.14 -24.70 25.39
C ARG A 244 14.62 -25.16 26.75
N LEU A 245 13.75 -25.11 27.76
CA LEU A 245 14.05 -25.52 29.13
C LEU A 245 13.77 -27.01 29.39
N ARG A 246 13.25 -27.74 28.40
CA ARG A 246 12.89 -29.15 28.47
C ARG A 246 13.77 -29.97 27.54
#